data_AF-A0A6J7D0V3-F1
#
_entry.id   AF-A0A6J7D0V3-F1
#
_cell.length_a   1.000
_cell.length_b   1.000
_cell.length_c   1.000
_cell.angle_alpha   90.00
_cell.angle_beta   90.00
_cell.angle_gamma   90.00
#
_symmetry.space_group_name_H-M   'P 1'
#
loop_
_entity.id
_entity.type
_entity.pdbx_description
1 polymer ?
#
loop_
_entity_poly.entity_id
_entity_poly.type
_entity_poly.pdbx_seq_one_letter_code
_entity_poly.pdbx_strand_id
1 'polypeptide(L)' 'MRIDLVYANEPFATLVTDAYIDREERKGKGASDHAPVVLDLDLG' A
#
# COMPACT_ATOMS: atom_id res chain seq x y z
N MET A 1 6.83 11.05 7.86
CA MET A 1 5.54 10.78 8.53
C MET A 1 4.79 9.75 7.71
N ARG A 2 4.00 8.84 8.32
CA ARG A 2 3.13 7.89 7.62
C ARG A 2 1.69 8.38 7.74
N ILE A 3 1.13 8.92 6.66
CA ILE A 3 -0.21 9.54 6.64
C ILE A 3 -1.16 8.89 5.63
N ASP A 4 -0.64 8.17 4.64
CA ASP A 4 -1.42 7.33 3.73
C ASP A 4 -1.67 5.97 4.38
N LEU A 5 -2.93 5.57 4.42
CA LEU A 5 -3.42 4.41 5.17
C LEU A 5 -4.49 3.69 4.36
N VAL A 6 -4.53 2.37 4.48
CA VAL A 6 -5.66 1.57 4.00
C VAL A 6 -6.38 1.01 5.22
N TYR A 7 -7.67 1.30 5.33
CA TYR A 7 -8.55 0.73 6.35
C TYR A 7 -9.48 -0.29 5.68
N ALA A 8 -9.63 -1.45 6.32
CA ALA A 8 -10.39 -2.57 5.80
C ALA A 8 -11.39 -3.08 6.84
N ASN A 9 -12.53 -3.58 6.36
CA ASN A 9 -13.41 -4.40 7.20
C ASN A 9 -12.81 -5.82 7.36
N GLU A 10 -13.38 -6.60 8.27
CA GLU A 10 -12.86 -7.93 8.60
C GLU A 10 -12.73 -8.86 7.38
N PRO A 11 -13.74 -9.01 6.49
CA PRO A 11 -13.59 -9.86 5.31
C PRO A 11 -12.41 -9.47 4.41
N PHE A 12 -12.23 -8.17 4.14
CA PHE A 12 -11.11 -7.73 3.30
C PHE A 12 -9.77 -7.94 4.00
N ALA A 13 -9.69 -7.68 5.30
CA ALA A 13 -8.46 -7.86 6.08
C ALA A 13 -7.97 -9.32 6.05
N THR A 14 -8.89 -10.30 5.98
CA THR A 14 -8.51 -11.73 5.87
C THR A 14 -7.86 -12.10 4.54
N LEU A 15 -8.04 -11.28 3.49
CA LEU A 15 -7.46 -11.52 2.18
C LEU A 15 -6.03 -10.96 2.06
N VAL A 16 -5.61 -10.07 2.96
CA VAL A 16 -4.31 -9.39 2.88
C VAL A 16 -3.18 -10.35 3.24
N THR A 17 -2.28 -10.62 2.30
CA THR A 17 -1.09 -11.47 2.50
C THR A 17 0.18 -10.67 2.77
N ASP A 18 0.28 -9.45 2.23
CA ASP A 18 1.36 -8.51 2.54
C ASP A 18 0.86 -7.05 2.46
N ALA A 19 1.57 -6.16 3.15
CA ALA A 19 1.30 -4.73 3.16
C ALA A 19 2.60 -3.93 3.27
N TYR A 20 2.90 -3.15 2.24
CA TYR A 20 4.15 -2.39 2.18
C TYR A 20 3.98 -1.00 1.57
N ILE A 21 5.03 -0.18 1.71
CA ILE A 21 5.12 1.14 1.10
C ILE A 21 6.19 1.04 0.01
N ASP A 22 5.82 1.22 -1.26
CA ASP A 22 6.78 1.21 -2.36
C ASP A 22 7.52 2.56 -2.41
N ARG A 23 8.65 2.61 -1.71
CA ARG A 23 9.50 3.81 -1.68
C ARG A 23 10.33 3.99 -2.94
N GLU A 24 10.48 2.94 -3.75
CA GLU A 24 11.26 3.02 -4.98
C GLU A 24 10.48 3.74 -6.07
N GLU A 25 9.16 3.54 -6.14
CA GLU A 25 8.27 4.26 -7.07
C GLU A 25 8.39 5.79 -6.92
N ARG A 26 8.48 6.27 -5.68
CA ARG A 26 8.65 7.70 -5.37
C ARG A 26 10.01 8.27 -5.83
N LYS A 27 10.98 7.45 -6.23
CA LYS A 27 12.30 7.94 -6.66
C LYS A 27 12.25 8.35 -8.12
N GLY A 28 12.32 9.65 -8.37
CA GLY A 28 12.51 10.13 -9.73
C GLY A 28 12.18 11.60 -9.90
N LYS A 29 12.58 12.15 -11.04
CA LYS A 29 12.21 13.52 -11.40
C LYS A 29 10.73 13.55 -11.77
N GLY A 30 9.95 14.37 -11.07
CA GLY A 30 8.51 14.50 -11.30
C GLY A 30 7.66 13.40 -10.67
N ALA A 31 8.24 12.53 -9.84
CA ALA A 31 7.49 11.56 -9.04
C ALA A 31 6.60 12.28 -8.00
N SER A 32 5.58 11.58 -7.54
CA SER A 32 4.67 12.06 -6.49
C SER A 32 5.42 12.43 -5.20
N ASP A 33 4.86 13.36 -4.43
CA ASP A 33 5.33 13.68 -3.08
C ASP A 33 4.97 12.58 -2.06
N HIS A 34 4.01 11.72 -2.37
CA HIS A 34 3.64 10.53 -1.61
C HIS A 34 4.23 9.25 -2.21
N ALA A 35 4.43 8.22 -1.39
CA ALA A 35 4.72 6.86 -1.85
C ALA A 35 3.44 6.02 -1.75
N PRO A 36 3.16 5.12 -2.71
CA PRO A 36 1.97 4.29 -2.64
C PRO A 36 2.05 3.28 -1.49
N VAL A 37 0.90 3.02 -0.87
CA VAL A 37 0.69 1.89 0.02
C VAL A 37 0.12 0.75 -0.82
N VAL A 38 0.80 -0.38 -0.83
CA VAL A 38 0.44 -1.56 -1.61
C VAL A 38 -0.03 -2.66 -0.67
N LEU A 39 -1.11 -3.33 -1.05
CA LEU A 39 -1.63 -4.52 -0.40
C LEU A 39 -1.66 -5.66 -1.40
N ASP A 40 -1.06 -6.78 -1.03
CA ASP A 40 -1.21 -8.03 -1.78
C ASP A 40 -2.41 -8.80 -1.20
N LEU A 41 -3.26 -9.31 -2.11
CA LEU A 41 -4.49 -10.02 -1.75
C LEU A 41 -4.46 -11.46 -2.29
N ASP A 42 -4.82 -12.42 -1.45
CA ASP A 42 -5.15 -13.78 -1.88
C ASP A 42 -6.65 -13.88 -2.12
N LEU A 43 -7.05 -14.15 -3.37
CA LEU A 43 -8.45 -14.27 -3.77
C LEU A 43 -8.87 -15.72 -4.07
N GLY A 44 -7.96 -16.69 -3.90
CA GLY A 44 -8.14 -18.08 -4.32
C GLY A 44 -7.89 -18.33 -5.80
#